data_AF-A0A368G8T4-F1
#
_entry.id   AF-A0A368G8T4-F1
#
_cell.length_a   1.000
_cell.length_b   1.000
_cell.length_c   1.000
_cell.angle_alpha   90.00
_cell.angle_beta   90.00
_cell.angle_gamma   90.00
#
_symmetry.space_group_name_H-M   'P 1'
#
loop_
_entity.id
_entity.type
_entity.pdbx_description
1 polymer ?
#
loop_
_entity_poly.entity_id
_entity_poly.type
_entity_poly.pdbx_seq_one_letter_code
_entity_poly.pdbx_strand_id
1 'polypeptide(L)'
;MFSPECRKKEEEMRGFKAFLIVTKSLDLAFMFSVLLLVYIIDSVAFYPFLFFAFIELLTLLVSVLHARRPSLGVLLIYISLEIGKALAAITLGLVTVLYDHDKDCAVTKCKTFNFSPVERFRFFWFLISKAAFSMFLCLVAMAHSPQLHDYNSDDDTVPLSF
;
A
#
# COMPACT_ATOMS: atom_id res chain seq x y z
N MET A 1 -37.79 6.98 11.88
CA MET A 1 -36.84 8.07 12.23
C MET A 1 -35.57 7.39 12.72
N PHE A 2 -34.46 7.48 12.00
CA PHE A 2 -33.20 6.84 12.43
C PHE A 2 -32.67 7.52 13.71
N SER A 3 -32.18 6.72 14.66
CA SER A 3 -31.49 7.21 15.86
C SER A 3 -30.28 8.09 15.45
N PRO A 4 -29.99 9.19 16.17
CA PRO A 4 -28.82 10.04 15.87
C PRO A 4 -27.49 9.27 15.84
N GLU A 5 -27.36 8.19 16.62
CA GLU A 5 -26.18 7.30 16.59
C GLU A 5 -26.04 6.53 15.27
N CYS A 6 -27.14 6.05 14.70
CA CYS A 6 -27.12 5.37 13.40
C CYS A 6 -26.67 6.31 12.28
N ARG A 7 -27.11 7.58 12.32
CA ARG A 7 -26.70 8.59 11.34
C ARG A 7 -25.19 8.88 11.42
N LYS A 8 -24.65 8.97 12.63
CA LYS A 8 -23.22 9.18 12.86
C LYS A 8 -22.37 8.03 12.31
N LYS A 9 -22.75 6.77 12.59
CA LYS A 9 -22.06 5.58 12.04
C LYS A 9 -22.11 5.54 10.51
N GLU A 10 -23.23 5.93 9.90
CA GLU A 10 -23.35 5.99 8.45
C GLU A 10 -22.43 7.06 7.82
N GLU A 11 -22.32 8.23 8.45
CA GLU A 11 -21.41 9.30 8.03
C GLU A 11 -19.94 8.91 8.16
N GLU A 12 -19.55 8.29 9.29
CA GLU A 12 -18.20 7.76 9.51
C GLU A 12 -17.84 6.69 8.48
N MET A 13 -18.75 5.74 8.23
CA MET A 13 -18.58 4.71 7.21
C MET A 13 -18.44 5.31 5.79
N ARG A 14 -19.24 6.32 5.46
CA ARG A 14 -19.13 7.02 4.17
C ARG A 14 -17.79 7.73 4.04
N GLY A 15 -17.33 8.40 5.09
CA GLY A 15 -16.01 9.05 5.14
C GLY A 15 -14.87 8.05 4.95
N PHE A 16 -14.93 6.92 5.66
CA PHE A 16 -13.93 5.85 5.57
C PHE A 16 -13.85 5.25 4.16
N LYS A 17 -15.00 4.96 3.54
CA LYS A 17 -15.05 4.46 2.15
C LYS A 17 -14.44 5.44 1.15
N ALA A 18 -14.77 6.73 1.27
CA ALA A 18 -14.21 7.77 0.42
C ALA A 18 -12.69 7.89 0.61
N PHE A 19 -12.21 7.85 1.86
CA PHE A 19 -10.79 7.87 2.18
C PHE A 19 -10.03 6.72 1.49
N LEU A 20 -10.51 5.47 1.60
CA LEU A 20 -9.86 4.32 0.97
C LEU A 20 -9.79 4.45 -0.57
N ILE A 21 -10.89 4.82 -1.21
CA ILE A 21 -10.92 4.95 -2.68
C ILE A 21 -10.02 6.10 -3.15
N VAL A 22 -10.12 7.27 -2.52
CA VAL A 22 -9.37 8.46 -2.94
C VAL A 22 -7.88 8.24 -2.78
N THR A 23 -7.45 7.76 -1.61
CA THR A 23 -6.02 7.50 -1.35
C THR A 23 -5.47 6.50 -2.34
N LYS A 24 -6.16 5.37 -2.62
CA LYS A 24 -5.68 4.38 -3.59
C LYS A 24 -5.74 4.85 -5.03
N SER A 25 -6.73 5.66 -5.40
CA SER A 25 -6.81 6.24 -6.75
C SER A 25 -5.65 7.19 -7.01
N LEU A 26 -5.31 8.03 -6.02
CA LEU A 26 -4.13 8.91 -6.10
C LEU A 26 -2.83 8.10 -6.16
N ASP A 27 -2.73 7.04 -5.35
CA ASP A 27 -1.55 6.18 -5.31
C ASP A 27 -1.32 5.47 -6.66
N LEU A 28 -2.39 4.97 -7.27
CA LEU A 28 -2.37 4.32 -8.58
C LEU A 28 -2.02 5.32 -9.70
N ALA A 29 -2.62 6.53 -9.69
CA ALA A 29 -2.30 7.58 -10.65
C ALA A 29 -0.82 7.99 -10.57
N PHE A 30 -0.28 8.10 -9.35
CA PHE A 30 1.13 8.35 -9.12
C PHE A 30 2.00 7.20 -9.66
N MET A 31 1.62 5.93 -9.42
CA MET A 31 2.36 4.77 -9.94
C MET A 31 2.36 4.71 -11.47
N PHE A 32 1.25 5.04 -12.13
CA PHE A 32 1.21 5.12 -13.59
C PHE A 32 2.09 6.26 -14.13
N SER A 33 2.14 7.38 -13.42
CA SER A 33 3.02 8.50 -13.79
C SER A 33 4.50 8.09 -13.69
N VAL A 34 4.88 7.38 -12.62
CA VAL A 34 6.23 6.83 -12.45
C VAL A 34 6.53 5.78 -13.50
N LEU A 35 5.59 4.88 -13.79
CA LEU A 35 5.75 3.85 -14.81
C LEU A 35 5.96 4.46 -16.20
N LEU A 36 5.21 5.50 -16.56
CA LEU A 36 5.36 6.24 -17.81
C LEU A 36 6.73 6.91 -17.89
N LEU A 37 7.18 7.55 -16.80
CA LEU A 37 8.51 8.16 -16.74
C LEU A 37 9.61 7.12 -16.98
N VAL A 38 9.55 6.00 -16.25
CA VAL A 38 10.52 4.91 -16.31
C VAL A 38 10.53 4.25 -17.70
N TYR A 39 9.38 4.16 -18.35
CA TYR A 39 9.25 3.71 -19.74
C TYR A 39 9.93 4.68 -20.73
N ILE A 40 9.71 5.99 -20.58
CA ILE A 40 10.31 7.01 -21.47
C ILE A 40 11.84 7.02 -21.39
N ILE A 41 12.40 6.79 -20.20
CA ILE A 41 13.86 6.75 -19.99
C ILE A 41 14.47 5.36 -20.22
N ASP A 42 13.69 4.39 -20.71
CA ASP A 42 14.10 2.99 -20.97
C ASP A 42 14.84 2.35 -19.78
N SER A 43 14.34 2.58 -18.56
CA SER A 43 15.00 2.10 -17.36
C SER A 43 14.57 0.68 -17.00
N VAL A 44 15.55 -0.12 -16.54
CA VAL A 44 15.37 -1.51 -16.09
C VAL A 44 14.36 -1.62 -14.92
N ALA A 45 14.08 -0.52 -14.22
CA ALA A 45 13.08 -0.45 -13.15
C ALA A 45 11.63 -0.61 -13.64
N PHE A 46 11.38 -0.66 -14.96
CA PHE A 46 10.04 -0.75 -15.54
C PHE A 46 9.26 -1.97 -15.02
N TYR A 47 9.85 -3.17 -15.07
CA TYR A 47 9.16 -4.39 -14.65
C TYR A 47 8.79 -4.42 -13.16
N PRO A 48 9.70 -4.06 -12.23
CA PRO A 48 9.33 -3.85 -10.83
C PRO A 48 8.17 -2.87 -10.64
N PHE A 49 8.21 -1.71 -11.29
CA PHE A 49 7.15 -0.72 -11.14
C PHE A 49 5.82 -1.16 -11.75
N LEU A 50 5.85 -1.92 -12.85
CA LEU A 50 4.67 -2.52 -13.45
C LEU A 50 4.00 -3.51 -12.48
N PHE A 51 4.81 -4.34 -11.81
CA PHE A 51 4.31 -5.27 -10.80
C PHE A 51 3.67 -4.51 -9.62
N PHE A 52 4.32 -3.47 -9.09
CA PHE A 52 3.72 -2.65 -8.02
C PHE A 52 2.43 -1.95 -8.49
N ALA A 53 2.39 -1.42 -9.71
CA ALA A 53 1.17 -0.81 -10.26
C ALA A 53 0.01 -1.81 -10.38
N PHE A 54 0.31 -3.06 -10.74
CA PHE A 54 -0.69 -4.13 -10.76
C PHE A 54 -1.23 -4.44 -9.35
N ILE A 55 -0.36 -4.51 -8.34
CA ILE A 55 -0.79 -4.68 -6.94
C ILE A 55 -1.65 -3.50 -6.47
N GLU A 56 -1.28 -2.25 -6.81
CA GLU A 56 -2.11 -1.08 -6.48
C GLU A 56 -3.50 -1.15 -7.13
N LEU A 57 -3.58 -1.63 -8.38
CA LEU A 57 -4.85 -1.84 -9.06
C LEU A 57 -5.71 -2.87 -8.31
N LEU A 58 -5.12 -4.00 -7.89
CA LEU A 58 -5.83 -4.99 -7.08
C LEU A 58 -6.32 -4.40 -5.76
N THR A 59 -5.48 -3.62 -5.07
CA THR A 59 -5.87 -3.00 -3.81
C THR A 59 -6.99 -1.98 -3.99
N LEU A 60 -6.95 -1.17 -5.06
CA LEU A 60 -8.05 -0.26 -5.42
C LEU A 60 -9.35 -1.03 -5.67
N LEU A 61 -9.30 -2.16 -6.38
CA LEU A 61 -10.46 -3.02 -6.58
C LEU A 61 -11.03 -3.52 -5.25
N VAL A 62 -10.17 -3.94 -4.31
CA VAL A 62 -10.58 -4.32 -2.96
C VAL A 62 -11.23 -3.15 -2.22
N SER A 63 -10.69 -1.93 -2.31
CA SER A 63 -11.31 -0.73 -1.73
C SER A 63 -12.69 -0.43 -2.32
N VAL A 64 -12.88 -0.60 -3.63
CA VAL A 64 -14.18 -0.44 -4.29
C VAL A 64 -15.17 -1.53 -3.85
N LEU A 65 -14.71 -2.79 -3.75
CA LEU A 65 -15.51 -3.88 -3.23
C LEU A 65 -15.96 -3.61 -1.79
N HIS A 66 -15.04 -3.12 -0.95
CA HIS A 66 -15.31 -2.71 0.42
C HIS A 66 -16.35 -1.58 0.49
N ALA A 67 -16.25 -0.59 -0.40
CA ALA A 67 -17.21 0.51 -0.44
C ALA A 67 -18.63 0.05 -0.78
N ARG A 68 -18.75 -0.92 -1.70
CA ARG A 68 -20.04 -1.52 -2.09
C ARG A 68 -20.59 -2.45 -1.01
N ARG A 69 -19.75 -3.30 -0.42
CA ARG A 69 -20.12 -4.26 0.61
C ARG A 69 -19.11 -4.19 1.76
N PRO A 70 -19.33 -3.27 2.72
CA PRO A 70 -18.43 -3.12 3.85
C PRO A 70 -18.48 -4.40 4.68
N SER A 71 -17.35 -5.10 4.74
CA SER A 71 -17.16 -6.25 5.63
C SER A 71 -15.75 -6.25 6.22
N LEU A 72 -15.63 -6.76 7.44
CA LEU A 72 -14.35 -6.90 8.14
C LEU A 72 -13.37 -7.78 7.34
N GLY A 73 -13.85 -8.87 6.74
CA GLY A 73 -13.02 -9.75 5.91
C GLY A 73 -12.38 -9.03 4.71
N VAL A 74 -13.15 -8.20 4.00
CA VAL A 74 -12.60 -7.41 2.87
C VAL A 74 -11.61 -6.35 3.37
N LEU A 75 -11.85 -5.76 4.54
CA LEU A 75 -10.91 -4.82 5.15
C LEU A 75 -9.58 -5.51 5.53
N LEU A 76 -9.63 -6.72 6.09
CA LEU A 76 -8.42 -7.49 6.42
C LEU A 76 -7.63 -7.87 5.17
N ILE A 77 -8.30 -8.18 4.05
CA ILE A 77 -7.64 -8.39 2.75
C ILE A 77 -6.94 -7.11 2.30
N TYR A 78 -7.62 -5.95 2.39
CA TYR A 78 -7.02 -4.66 2.07
C TYR A 78 -5.76 -4.39 2.90
N ILE A 79 -5.83 -4.56 4.22
CA ILE A 79 -4.69 -4.38 5.14
C ILE A 79 -3.55 -5.34 4.78
N SER A 80 -3.86 -6.61 4.51
CA SER A 80 -2.86 -7.62 4.14
C SER A 80 -2.14 -7.26 2.84
N LEU A 81 -2.86 -6.72 1.85
CA LEU A 81 -2.26 -6.25 0.60
C LEU A 81 -1.36 -5.02 0.82
N GLU A 82 -1.77 -4.07 1.67
CA GLU A 82 -0.96 -2.90 2.03
C GLU A 82 0.34 -3.28 2.76
N ILE A 83 0.27 -4.23 3.69
CA ILE A 83 1.46 -4.71 4.40
C ILE A 83 2.35 -5.51 3.46
N GLY A 84 1.77 -6.43 2.68
CA GLY A 84 2.52 -7.29 1.76
C GLY A 84 3.27 -6.49 0.70
N LYS A 85 2.65 -5.46 0.12
CA LYS A 85 3.32 -4.59 -0.88
C LYS A 85 4.45 -3.76 -0.24
N ALA A 86 4.27 -3.27 0.98
CA ALA A 86 5.30 -2.52 1.68
C ALA A 86 6.52 -3.40 2.00
N LEU A 87 6.27 -4.64 2.47
CA LEU A 87 7.33 -5.62 2.69
C LEU A 87 8.07 -5.95 1.38
N ALA A 88 7.35 -6.20 0.29
CA ALA A 88 7.96 -6.45 -1.01
C ALA A 88 8.82 -5.27 -1.50
N ALA A 89 8.36 -4.04 -1.31
CA ALA A 89 9.13 -2.83 -1.65
C ALA A 89 10.41 -2.70 -0.80
N ILE A 90 10.33 -2.93 0.51
CA ILE A 90 11.49 -2.91 1.40
C ILE A 90 12.48 -4.01 1.03
N THR A 91 12.01 -5.26 0.85
CA THR A 91 12.86 -6.38 0.44
C THR A 91 13.55 -6.09 -0.88
N LEU A 92 12.82 -5.59 -1.87
CA LEU A 92 13.41 -5.24 -3.17
C LEU A 92 14.45 -4.14 -3.02
N GLY A 93 14.15 -3.08 -2.27
CA GLY A 93 15.10 -2.01 -1.98
C GLY A 93 16.39 -2.54 -1.34
N LEU A 94 16.25 -3.37 -0.29
CA LEU A 94 17.40 -3.98 0.38
C LEU A 94 18.20 -4.89 -0.55
N VAL A 95 17.56 -5.74 -1.35
CA VAL A 95 18.25 -6.63 -2.30
C VAL A 95 19.03 -5.80 -3.33
N THR A 96 18.44 -4.72 -3.86
CA THR A 96 19.14 -3.87 -4.84
C THR A 96 20.39 -3.17 -4.29
N VAL A 97 20.46 -2.90 -2.98
CA VAL A 97 21.61 -2.25 -2.35
C VAL A 97 22.61 -3.28 -1.79
N LEU A 98 22.14 -4.27 -1.05
CA LEU A 98 22.98 -5.22 -0.32
C LEU A 98 23.56 -6.31 -1.22
N TYR A 99 22.81 -6.79 -2.21
CA TYR A 99 23.22 -7.97 -2.98
C TYR A 99 24.25 -7.63 -4.07
N ASP A 100 24.19 -6.41 -4.62
CA ASP A 100 25.14 -5.94 -5.64
C ASP A 100 26.34 -5.19 -5.02
N HIS A 101 26.51 -5.19 -3.69
CA HIS A 101 27.70 -4.71 -2.96
C HIS A 101 28.22 -3.32 -3.39
N ASP A 102 27.31 -2.39 -3.69
CA ASP A 102 27.64 -1.05 -4.20
C ASP A 102 28.48 -1.02 -5.48
N LYS A 103 28.51 -2.12 -6.24
CA LYS A 103 29.26 -2.19 -7.49
C LYS A 103 28.58 -1.38 -8.58
N ASP A 104 29.41 -0.70 -9.38
CA ASP A 104 29.03 -0.02 -10.61
C ASP A 104 28.63 -1.06 -11.67
N CYS A 105 27.31 -1.25 -11.90
CA CYS A 105 26.83 -2.22 -12.88
C CYS A 105 27.12 -1.82 -14.32
N ALA A 106 27.48 -0.56 -14.54
CA ALA A 106 27.94 -0.06 -15.83
C ALA A 106 29.30 -0.65 -16.23
N VAL A 107 30.12 -1.04 -15.24
CA VAL A 107 31.48 -1.57 -15.45
C VAL A 107 31.56 -3.08 -15.17
N THR A 108 30.74 -3.59 -14.25
CA THR A 108 30.70 -5.02 -13.86
C THR A 108 29.29 -5.58 -13.96
N LYS A 109 29.09 -6.78 -14.54
CA LYS A 109 27.74 -7.38 -14.61
C LYS A 109 27.15 -7.60 -13.21
N CYS A 110 26.02 -6.96 -12.93
CA CYS A 110 25.27 -7.18 -11.69
C CYS A 110 24.37 -8.42 -11.80
N LYS A 111 24.01 -9.01 -10.64
CA LYS A 111 23.17 -10.21 -10.61
C LYS A 111 21.68 -9.88 -10.62
N THR A 112 21.31 -8.68 -10.17
CA THR A 112 19.90 -8.29 -9.99
C THR A 112 19.41 -7.38 -11.12
N PHE A 113 19.88 -6.13 -11.14
CA PHE A 113 19.50 -5.13 -12.15
C PHE A 113 20.73 -4.34 -12.57
N ASN A 114 20.81 -4.01 -13.86
CA ASN A 114 21.89 -3.16 -14.40
C ASN A 114 21.60 -1.68 -14.15
N PHE A 115 21.58 -1.25 -12.89
CA PHE A 115 21.43 0.16 -12.52
C PHE A 115 22.79 0.87 -12.45
N SER A 116 22.84 2.14 -12.83
CA SER A 116 23.91 3.03 -12.37
C SER A 116 23.80 3.28 -10.85
N PRO A 117 24.88 3.69 -10.16
CA PRO A 117 24.85 3.96 -8.71
C PRO A 117 23.80 5.01 -8.34
N VAL A 118 23.64 6.05 -9.18
CA VAL A 118 22.66 7.12 -8.97
C VAL A 118 21.23 6.60 -9.13
N GLU A 119 20.95 5.78 -10.14
CA GLU A 119 19.63 5.17 -10.33
C GLU A 119 19.29 4.21 -9.21
N ARG A 120 20.24 3.40 -8.75
CA ARG A 120 20.07 2.48 -7.62
C ARG A 120 19.71 3.23 -6.34
N PHE A 121 20.44 4.30 -6.03
CA PHE A 121 20.17 5.13 -4.85
C PHE A 121 18.77 5.75 -4.92
N ARG A 122 18.39 6.32 -6.07
CA ARG A 122 17.04 6.88 -6.28
C ARG A 122 15.95 5.82 -6.18
N PHE A 123 16.16 4.65 -6.78
CA PHE A 123 15.23 3.53 -6.74
C PHE A 123 15.02 3.02 -5.32
N PHE A 124 16.11 2.84 -4.56
CA PHE A 124 16.06 2.47 -3.15
C PHE A 124 15.22 3.46 -2.33
N TRP A 125 15.55 4.75 -2.38
CA TRP A 125 14.83 5.75 -1.60
C TRP A 125 13.36 5.88 -2.02
N PHE A 126 13.09 5.76 -3.32
CA PHE A 126 11.72 5.73 -3.81
C PHE A 126 10.93 4.58 -3.17
N LEU A 127 11.47 3.35 -3.17
CA LEU A 127 10.80 2.20 -2.58
C LEU A 127 10.60 2.34 -1.07
N ILE A 128 11.61 2.83 -0.35
CA ILE A 128 11.52 3.02 1.11
C ILE A 128 10.49 4.11 1.46
N SER A 129 10.52 5.26 0.79
CA SER A 129 9.53 6.34 1.01
C SER A 129 8.11 5.88 0.66
N LYS A 130 7.94 5.14 -0.44
CA LYS A 130 6.66 4.57 -0.85
C LYS A 130 6.14 3.57 0.19
N ALA A 131 6.99 2.66 0.66
CA ALA A 131 6.64 1.69 1.69
C ALA A 131 6.24 2.38 3.00
N ALA A 132 7.00 3.39 3.43
CA ALA A 132 6.71 4.15 4.64
C ALA A 132 5.35 4.88 4.54
N PHE A 133 5.09 5.56 3.43
CA PHE A 133 3.83 6.27 3.22
C PHE A 133 2.62 5.31 3.13
N SER A 134 2.77 4.19 2.44
CA SER A 134 1.73 3.15 2.37
C SER A 134 1.44 2.56 3.75
N MET A 135 2.45 2.23 4.53
CA MET A 135 2.27 1.73 5.90
C MET A 135 1.60 2.76 6.80
N PHE A 136 1.98 4.04 6.68
CA PHE A 136 1.31 5.12 7.41
C PHE A 136 -0.18 5.19 7.06
N LEU A 137 -0.54 5.20 5.77
CA LEU A 137 -1.93 5.20 5.34
C LEU A 137 -2.69 3.94 5.79
N CYS A 138 -2.02 2.79 5.83
CA CYS A 138 -2.59 1.55 6.35
C CYS A 138 -2.89 1.66 7.85
N LEU A 139 -1.99 2.25 8.64
CA LEU A 139 -2.22 2.51 10.07
C LEU A 139 -3.40 3.47 10.28
N VAL A 140 -3.48 4.54 9.50
CA VAL A 140 -4.62 5.47 9.52
C VAL A 140 -5.92 4.74 9.17
N ALA A 141 -5.91 3.87 8.16
CA ALA A 141 -7.07 3.07 7.78
C ALA A 141 -7.51 2.12 8.90
N MET A 142 -6.57 1.50 9.62
CA MET A 142 -6.89 0.65 10.77
C MET A 142 -7.45 1.46 11.94
N ALA A 143 -6.83 2.59 12.27
CA ALA A 143 -7.22 3.44 13.40
C ALA A 143 -8.62 4.07 13.21
N HIS A 144 -9.00 4.36 11.96
CA HIS A 144 -10.29 4.98 11.64
C HIS A 144 -11.30 4.01 11.03
N SER A 145 -11.06 2.70 11.08
CA SER A 145 -12.02 1.71 10.58
C SER A 145 -13.17 1.52 11.57
N PRO A 146 -14.43 1.82 11.19
CA PRO A 146 -15.58 1.58 12.06
C PRO A 146 -15.78 0.08 12.36
N GLN A 147 -15.44 -0.80 11.42
CA GLN A 147 -15.64 -2.25 11.58
C GLN A 147 -14.63 -2.88 12.52
N LEU A 148 -13.39 -2.37 12.51
CA LEU A 148 -12.35 -2.84 13.42
C LEU A 148 -12.65 -2.33 14.83
N HIS A 149 -13.18 -1.11 14.94
CA HIS A 149 -13.67 -0.57 16.19
C HIS A 149 -14.84 -1.37 16.76
N ASP A 150 -15.88 -1.64 15.95
CA ASP A 150 -17.04 -2.43 16.36
C ASP A 150 -16.61 -3.86 16.80
N TYR A 151 -15.73 -4.53 16.04
CA TYR A 151 -15.19 -5.85 16.40
C TYR A 151 -14.45 -5.85 17.75
N ASN A 152 -13.59 -4.86 17.99
CA ASN A 152 -12.87 -4.76 19.26
C ASN A 152 -13.80 -4.43 20.43
N SER A 153 -14.82 -3.59 20.20
CA SER A 153 -15.78 -3.24 21.25
C SER A 153 -16.71 -4.41 21.64
N ASP A 154 -16.99 -5.32 20.72
CA ASP A 154 -17.78 -6.53 21.02
C ASP A 154 -16.97 -7.51 21.89
N ASP A 155 -15.65 -7.60 21.71
CA ASP A 155 -14.75 -8.47 22.49
C ASP A 155 -14.61 -7.98 23.96
N ASP A 156 -14.62 -6.66 24.18
CA ASP A 156 -14.57 -6.04 25.51
C ASP A 156 -15.86 -6.24 26.34
N THR A 157 -16.96 -6.72 25.74
CA THR A 157 -18.22 -6.99 26.47
C THR A 157 -18.31 -8.40 27.06
N VAL A 158 -17.33 -9.27 26.80
CA VAL A 158 -17.20 -10.54 27.52
C VAL A 158 -16.47 -10.26 28.83
N PRO A 159 -17.12 -10.34 30.01
CA PRO A 159 -16.41 -10.19 31.26
C PRO A 159 -15.34 -11.28 31.32
N LEU A 160 -14.07 -10.88 31.50
CA LEU A 160 -12.99 -11.78 31.87
C LEU A 160 -13.36 -12.46 33.19
N SER A 161 -14.00 -13.62 33.10
CA SER A 161 -14.24 -14.49 34.24
C SER A 161 -12.90 -15.10 34.65
N PHE A 162 -12.24 -14.47 35.62
CA PHE A 162 -11.23 -15.11 36.45
C PHE A 162 -11.92 -15.76 37.66
#